data_AF-A0A3E2NV07-F1
#
_entry.id   AF-A0A3E2NV07-F1
#
_cell.length_a   1.000
_cell.length_b   1.000
_cell.length_c   1.000
_cell.angle_alpha   90.00
_cell.angle_beta   90.00
_cell.angle_gamma   90.00
#
_symmetry.space_group_name_H-M   'P 1'
#
loop_
_entity.id
_entity.type
_entity.pdbx_description
1 polymer ?
#
loop_
_entity_poly.entity_id
_entity_poly.type
_entity_poly.pdbx_seq_one_letter_code
_entity_poly.pdbx_strand_id
1 'polypeptide(L)' 'MKNTAFENIYDAYQLVSGAKIKGRNQEEVFELGEYDGNKRGYTLYAFEDGIKFTDFSVIISERELMNNYLIEKVARIAA' A
#
# COMPACT_ATOMS: atom_id res chain seq x y z
N MET A 1 4.99 -20.56 10.44
CA MET A 1 5.92 -19.61 9.78
C MET A 1 5.27 -18.24 9.79
N LYS A 2 5.90 -17.20 10.34
CA LYS A 2 5.31 -15.85 10.37
C LYS A 2 5.24 -15.32 8.94
N ASN A 3 4.07 -14.88 8.50
CA ASN A 3 3.84 -14.32 7.17
C ASN A 3 4.60 -12.99 7.05
N THR A 4 5.87 -13.05 6.62
CA THR A 4 6.81 -11.91 6.55
C THR A 4 6.64 -11.07 5.28
N ALA A 5 5.52 -11.19 4.57
CA ALA A 5 5.28 -10.49 3.31
C ALA A 5 5.15 -8.97 3.50
N PHE A 6 4.71 -8.49 4.66
CA PHE A 6 4.49 -7.07 4.92
C PHE A 6 5.38 -6.51 6.04
N GLU A 7 5.78 -5.25 5.92
CA GLU A 7 6.61 -4.52 6.88
C GLU A 7 6.07 -3.12 7.16
N ASN A 8 6.62 -2.45 8.18
CA ASN A 8 6.28 -1.05 8.41
C ASN A 8 6.76 -0.19 7.24
N ILE A 9 6.02 0.88 6.99
CA ILE A 9 6.44 1.93 6.07
C ILE A 9 7.33 2.87 6.87
N TYR A 10 8.64 2.79 6.62
CA TYR A 10 9.65 3.61 7.27
C TYR A 10 9.98 4.87 6.47
N ASP A 11 9.76 4.83 5.15
CA ASP A 11 10.11 5.90 4.23
C ASP A 11 9.02 6.08 3.15
N ALA A 12 8.75 7.33 2.78
CA ALA A 12 7.84 7.69 1.70
C ALA A 12 8.28 7.11 0.34
N TYR A 13 9.58 6.86 0.12
CA TYR A 13 10.06 6.18 -1.09
C TYR A 13 9.55 4.75 -1.25
N GLN A 14 9.02 4.14 -0.19
CA GLN A 14 8.35 2.83 -0.30
C GLN A 14 6.94 2.96 -0.92
N LEU A 15 6.32 4.14 -0.87
CA LEU A 15 4.96 4.42 -1.34
C LEU A 15 4.92 4.58 -2.87
N VAL A 16 5.20 3.49 -3.57
CA VAL A 16 5.19 3.46 -5.04
C VAL A 16 3.87 2.91 -5.59
N SER A 17 3.47 3.40 -6.76
CA SER A 17 2.32 2.86 -7.48
C SER A 17 2.49 1.36 -7.75
N GLY A 18 1.43 0.59 -7.52
CA GLY A 18 1.41 -0.87 -7.61
C GLY A 18 1.79 -1.60 -6.32
N ALA A 19 2.35 -0.91 -5.31
CA ALA A 19 2.69 -1.53 -4.04
C ALA A 19 1.43 -2.05 -3.33
N LYS A 20 1.54 -3.21 -2.68
CA LYS A 20 0.47 -3.77 -1.87
C LYS A 20 0.60 -3.30 -0.44
N ILE A 21 -0.50 -2.88 0.15
CA ILE A 21 -0.56 -2.47 1.55
C ILE A 21 -1.71 -3.17 2.27
N LYS A 22 -1.64 -3.25 3.59
CA LYS A 22 -2.75 -3.67 4.43
C LYS A 22 -2.76 -2.92 5.75
N GLY A 23 -3.92 -2.80 6.38
CA GLY A 23 -4.01 -2.24 7.72
C GLY A 23 -3.22 -3.09 8.72
N ARG A 24 -2.60 -2.47 9.73
CA ARG A 24 -1.84 -3.19 10.78
C ARG A 24 -2.64 -4.28 11.48
N ASN A 25 -3.95 -4.04 11.63
CA ASN A 25 -4.88 -4.93 12.34
C ASN A 25 -5.94 -5.54 11.41
N GLN A 26 -5.72 -5.49 10.09
CA GLN A 26 -6.69 -5.95 9.07
C GLN A 26 -5.99 -6.88 8.08
N GLU A 27 -6.78 -7.75 7.44
CA GLU A 27 -6.28 -8.69 6.42
C GLU A 27 -6.50 -8.20 5.00
N GLU A 28 -7.46 -7.30 4.78
CA GLU A 28 -7.72 -6.69 3.48
C GLU A 28 -6.47 -6.01 2.92
N VAL A 29 -6.21 -6.31 1.65
CA VAL A 29 -5.08 -5.77 0.89
C VAL A 29 -5.58 -4.73 -0.09
N PHE A 30 -4.81 -3.67 -0.22
CA PHE A 30 -5.04 -2.60 -1.18
C PHE A 30 -3.82 -2.45 -2.08
N GLU A 31 -4.04 -2.05 -3.33
CA GLU A 31 -3.00 -1.57 -4.22
C GLU A 31 -2.90 -0.05 -4.13
N LEU A 32 -1.69 0.45 -3.92
CA LEU A 32 -1.39 1.87 -3.97
C LEU A 32 -1.42 2.35 -5.43
N GLY A 33 -2.13 3.44 -5.68
CA GLY A 33 -2.02 4.22 -6.90
C GLY A 33 -0.98 5.33 -6.79
N GLU A 34 -0.99 6.23 -7.77
CA GLU A 34 -0.12 7.41 -7.76
C GLU A 34 -0.51 8.42 -6.69
N TYR A 35 0.47 9.23 -6.29
CA TYR A 35 0.24 10.40 -5.44
C TYR A 35 -0.49 11.50 -6.23
N ASP A 36 -1.65 11.91 -5.74
CA ASP A 36 -2.42 13.03 -6.28
C ASP A 36 -2.08 14.30 -5.47
N GLY A 37 -1.30 15.19 -6.09
CA GLY A 37 -0.89 16.46 -5.47
C GLY A 37 -2.04 17.42 -5.18
N ASN A 38 -3.14 17.35 -5.92
CA ASN A 38 -4.31 18.21 -5.69
C ASN A 38 -5.10 17.73 -4.46
N LYS A 39 -5.15 16.42 -4.24
CA LYS A 39 -5.82 15.80 -3.08
C LYS A 39 -4.89 15.56 -1.89
N ARG A 40 -3.58 15.78 -2.07
CA ARG A 40 -2.51 15.61 -1.06
C ARG A 40 -2.49 14.21 -0.45
N GLY A 41 -2.59 13.19 -1.29
CA GLY A 41 -2.66 11.80 -0.85
C GLY A 41 -2.46 10.80 -1.97
N TYR A 42 -2.39 9.53 -1.59
CA TYR A 42 -2.30 8.39 -2.49
C TYR A 42 -3.71 7.83 -2.74
N THR A 43 -3.92 7.28 -3.92
CA THR A 43 -5.15 6.53 -4.20
C THR A 43 -4.98 5.08 -3.72
N LEU A 44 -6.00 4.50 -3.10
CA LEU A 44 -6.06 3.08 -2.74
C LEU A 44 -7.16 2.39 -3.53
N TYR A 45 -6.82 1.23 -4.08
CA TYR A 45 -7.74 0.33 -4.75
C TYR A 45 -7.82 -0.98 -3.98
N ALA A 46 -9.01 -1.54 -3.79
CA ALA A 46 -9.09 -2.88 -3.22
C ALA A 46 -8.38 -3.89 -4.12
N PHE A 47 -7.73 -4.86 -3.50
CA PHE A 47 -6.97 -5.89 -4.19
C PHE A 47 -7.21 -7.26 -3.55
N GLU A 48 -7.80 -8.17 -4.31
CA GLU A 48 -8.15 -9.52 -3.85
C GLU A 48 -7.85 -10.53 -4.96
N ASP A 49 -7.27 -11.68 -4.59
CA ASP A 49 -6.97 -12.80 -5.52
C ASP A 49 -6.26 -12.39 -6.83
N GLY A 50 -5.36 -11.39 -6.76
CA GLY A 50 -4.61 -10.91 -7.92
C GLY A 50 -5.33 -9.84 -8.75
N ILE A 51 -6.54 -9.45 -8.35
CA ILE A 51 -7.41 -8.53 -9.09
C ILE A 51 -7.48 -7.19 -8.36
N LYS A 52 -7.22 -6.10 -9.08
CA LYS A 52 -7.47 -4.73 -8.62
C LYS A 52 -8.88 -4.30 -9.01
N PHE A 53 -9.63 -3.78 -8.05
CA PHE A 53 -10.93 -3.16 -8.30
C PHE A 53 -10.79 -1.65 -8.44
N THR A 54 -11.15 -1.12 -9.61
CA THR A 54 -11.02 0.32 -9.92
C THR A 54 -12.33 1.09 -9.86
N ASP A 55 -13.46 0.41 -9.66
CA ASP A 55 -14.79 1.02 -9.61
C ASP A 55 -14.99 1.88 -8.35
N PHE A 56 -14.19 1.62 -7.31
CA PHE A 56 -14.14 2.39 -6.07
C PHE A 56 -12.69 2.61 -5.65
N SER A 57 -12.42 3.79 -5.12
CA SER A 57 -11.11 4.14 -4.61
C SER A 57 -11.22 5.10 -3.44
N VAL A 58 -10.20 5.10 -2.60
CA VAL A 58 -10.10 6.00 -1.44
C VAL A 58 -8.83 6.82 -1.58
N ILE A 59 -8.88 8.08 -1.17
CA ILE A 59 -7.68 8.90 -1.03
C ILE A 59 -7.21 8.83 0.41
N ILE A 60 -5.94 8.52 0.60
CA ILE A 60 -5.31 8.40 1.91
C ILE A 60 -4.06 9.27 1.99
N SER A 61 -3.84 9.90 3.14
CA SER A 61 -2.62 10.69 3.35
C SER A 61 -1.40 9.81 3.61
N GLU A 62 -0.21 10.32 3.28
CA GLU A 62 1.07 9.69 3.63
C GLU A 62 1.16 9.37 5.14
N ARG A 63 0.75 10.32 5.98
CA ARG A 63 0.77 10.16 7.44
C ARG A 63 -0.09 8.99 7.90
N GLU A 64 -1.27 8.82 7.31
CA GLU A 64 -2.15 7.68 7.64
C GLU A 64 -1.53 6.36 7.20
N LEU A 65 -0.93 6.30 6.01
CA LEU A 65 -0.21 5.13 5.53
C LEU A 65 0.91 4.72 6.50
N MET A 66 1.80 5.65 6.84
CA MET A 66 2.96 5.35 7.69
C MET A 66 2.57 4.88 9.10
N ASN A 67 1.52 5.47 9.67
CA ASN A 67 1.11 5.16 11.04
C ASN A 67 0.21 3.94 11.14
N ASN A 68 -0.64 3.66 10.15
CA ASN A 68 -1.73 2.68 10.30
C ASN A 68 -1.61 1.46 9.36
N TYR A 69 -0.73 1.50 8.36
CA TYR A 69 -0.58 0.45 7.35
C TYR A 69 0.80 -0.19 7.38
N LEU A 70 0.84 -1.37 6.75
CA LEU A 70 2.04 -2.13 6.42
C LEU A 70 2.12 -2.24 4.90
N ILE A 71 3.33 -2.31 4.35
CA ILE A 71 3.59 -2.43 2.92
C ILE A 71 4.28 -3.74 2.59
N GLU A 72 3.97 -4.31 1.43
CA GLU A 72 4.60 -5.52 0.94
C GLU A 72 6.10 -5.33 0.72
N LYS A 73 6.89 -6.27 1.22
CA LYS A 73 8.33 -6.33 1.01
C LYS A 73 8.60 -6.61 -0.47
N VAL A 74 9.12 -5.62 -1.17
CA VAL A 74 9.67 -5.84 -2.50
C VAL A 74 10.94 -6.69 -2.35
N ALA A 75 10.91 -7.93 -2.83
CA ALA A 75 12.10 -8.76 -2.90
C ALA A 75 13.12 -8.03 -3.79
N ARG A 76 14.21 -7.51 -3.19
CA ARG A 76 15.34 -7.00 -3.97
C ARG A 76 15.89 -8.15 -4.79
N ILE A 77 15.69 -8.11 -6.11
CA ILE A 77 16.48 -8.93 -7.02
C ILE A 77 17.90 -8.38 -6.91
N ALA A 78 18.82 -9.16 -6.34
CA ALA A 78 20.23 -8.81 -6.35
C ALA A 78 20.67 -8.72 -7.82
N ALA A 79 21.12 -7.53 -8.22
CA ALA A 79 21.71 -7.28 -9.53
C ALA A 79 23.12 -7.91 -9.62
#